data_AF-M7SZM0-F1
#
_entry.id   AF-M7SZM0-F1
#
_cell.length_a   1.000
_cell.length_b   1.000
_cell.length_c   1.000
_cell.angle_alpha   90.00
_cell.angle_beta   90.00
_cell.angle_gamma   90.00
#
_symmetry.space_group_name_H-M   'P 1'
#
loop_
_entity.id
_entity.type
_entity.pdbx_description
1 polymer ?
#
loop_
_entity_poly.entity_id
_entity_poly.type
_entity_poly.pdbx_seq_one_letter_code
_entity_poly.pdbx_strand_id
1 'polypeptide(L)'
;MPPRTRKRALADAEEAEQPPPPKAPKAKGKKQSKKASETEDASASGDGSKEDNHDHDHDCDCDHDEMAKRAPYEYYCLQRPFYDYEKENEEKDDDEQLDEDELGEQYNAKVAGAKDTPANKPAAEHPDYKWISMWRTWTKCCDLKKRAFYTCPDAFGMYIYNDFNGYGIQELVQNTLIDFDKEFSKKTHNDDLMDDGELFTATNEMIDLMFVTVLNELDQANLLKSDSRIKDLGLVMACFLQWSDIQEEFGATGDEGGVDLPKEIIAYAKKAGIDLRNVGLHGIKEKLEQHGYDAVEPLSGNAKADRWAWKKKFTAFKKDNGITAGEKYNILKMSRKERASYAFDKKDPLKSVSDKDLREGNIMPA
;
A
#
# COMPACT_ATOMS: atom_id res chain seq x y z
N MET A 1 29.34 -42.99 -39.77
CA MET A 1 28.68 -44.32 -39.71
C MET A 1 28.35 -44.64 -38.24
N PRO A 2 27.22 -45.30 -37.95
CA PRO A 2 26.91 -45.90 -36.64
C PRO A 2 27.44 -47.35 -36.56
N PRO A 3 27.14 -48.18 -35.52
CA PRO A 3 26.80 -47.90 -34.11
C PRO A 3 27.67 -48.72 -33.12
N ARG A 4 27.49 -48.54 -31.79
CA ARG A 4 27.26 -49.70 -30.89
C ARG A 4 26.63 -49.35 -29.53
N THR A 5 25.77 -50.25 -29.06
CA THR A 5 24.83 -50.12 -27.94
C THR A 5 25.34 -50.62 -26.58
N ARG A 6 24.89 -50.00 -25.48
CA ARG A 6 24.38 -50.65 -24.24
C ARG A 6 23.33 -49.71 -23.64
N LYS A 7 22.03 -50.05 -23.63
CA LYS A 7 21.26 -50.95 -22.73
C LYS A 7 20.67 -50.20 -21.52
N ARG A 8 19.35 -50.37 -21.33
CA ARG A 8 18.51 -49.70 -20.32
C ARG A 8 18.87 -50.08 -18.87
N ALA A 9 18.64 -49.15 -17.97
CA ALA A 9 17.76 -49.38 -16.82
C ALA A 9 16.54 -48.44 -16.96
N LEU A 10 15.40 -48.82 -16.40
CA LEU A 10 14.24 -47.95 -16.21
C LEU A 10 14.10 -47.70 -14.71
N ALA A 11 13.69 -46.50 -14.33
CA ALA A 11 13.10 -46.19 -13.04
C ALA A 11 11.80 -45.47 -13.35
N ASP A 12 10.70 -45.94 -12.77
CA ASP A 12 9.39 -45.32 -12.94
C ASP A 12 9.32 -44.03 -12.11
N ALA A 13 8.60 -43.02 -12.60
CA ALA A 13 8.37 -41.79 -11.86
C ALA A 13 7.22 -41.99 -10.87
N GLU A 14 7.49 -41.81 -9.58
CA GLU A 14 6.47 -41.87 -8.53
C GLU A 14 5.79 -40.50 -8.38
N GLU A 15 4.46 -40.50 -8.44
CA GLU A 15 3.62 -39.29 -8.50
C GLU A 15 3.38 -38.75 -7.08
N ALA A 16 3.99 -37.59 -6.76
CA ALA A 16 4.01 -37.04 -5.41
C ALA A 16 2.68 -36.37 -5.01
N GLU A 17 1.68 -37.18 -4.65
CA GLU A 17 0.36 -36.75 -4.19
C GLU A 17 0.44 -35.94 -2.87
N GLN A 18 -0.25 -34.79 -2.80
CA GLN A 18 -0.24 -33.92 -1.62
C GLN A 18 -1.04 -34.53 -0.43
N PRO A 19 -0.57 -34.38 0.82
CA PRO A 19 -1.24 -34.97 1.98
C PRO A 19 -2.56 -34.24 2.32
N PRO A 20 -3.67 -34.97 2.57
CA PRO A 20 -4.97 -34.36 2.84
C PRO A 20 -5.08 -33.73 4.24
N PRO A 21 -5.93 -32.70 4.43
CA PRO A 21 -5.98 -31.92 5.67
C PRO A 21 -6.46 -32.72 6.91
N PRO A 22 -5.99 -32.35 8.12
CA PRO A 22 -6.26 -33.10 9.34
C PRO A 22 -7.74 -33.09 9.74
N LYS A 23 -8.27 -34.26 10.08
CA LYS A 23 -9.67 -34.48 10.43
C LYS A 23 -9.95 -34.05 11.88
N ALA A 24 -10.87 -33.11 12.07
CA ALA A 24 -11.27 -32.61 13.38
C ALA A 24 -11.74 -33.75 14.34
N PRO A 25 -11.36 -33.70 15.64
CA PRO A 25 -11.69 -34.76 16.59
C PRO A 25 -13.19 -34.80 16.91
N LYS A 26 -13.78 -36.00 16.85
CA LYS A 26 -15.21 -36.21 17.14
C LYS A 26 -15.47 -36.26 18.65
N ALA A 27 -16.42 -35.45 19.13
CA ALA A 27 -16.86 -35.49 20.51
C ALA A 27 -17.54 -36.82 20.89
N LYS A 28 -17.18 -37.35 22.07
CA LYS A 28 -17.95 -38.32 22.86
C LYS A 28 -17.86 -37.90 24.33
N GLY A 29 -18.95 -37.98 25.09
CA GLY A 29 -19.09 -37.25 26.35
C GLY A 29 -19.32 -38.08 27.62
N LYS A 30 -19.20 -37.37 28.75
CA LYS A 30 -19.70 -37.66 30.11
C LYS A 30 -19.36 -39.01 30.78
N LYS A 31 -18.61 -38.91 31.87
CA LYS A 31 -19.08 -39.38 33.20
C LYS A 31 -18.54 -38.47 34.32
N GLN A 32 -19.16 -38.52 35.51
CA GLN A 32 -18.89 -37.62 36.64
C GLN A 32 -18.37 -38.39 37.86
N SER A 33 -17.57 -37.75 38.72
CA SER A 33 -17.59 -37.98 40.18
C SER A 33 -16.90 -36.86 40.99
N LYS A 34 -17.58 -36.44 42.07
CA LYS A 34 -17.18 -35.71 43.31
C LYS A 34 -15.66 -35.48 43.54
N LYS A 35 -15.16 -34.30 43.95
CA LYS A 35 -15.50 -33.32 45.03
C LYS A 35 -14.77 -33.58 46.37
N ALA A 36 -13.68 -32.84 46.56
CA ALA A 36 -13.31 -32.04 47.76
C ALA A 36 -12.46 -30.86 47.20
N SER A 37 -12.62 -29.57 47.51
CA SER A 37 -12.99 -28.80 48.71
C SER A 37 -11.89 -28.70 49.77
N GLU A 38 -11.03 -27.70 49.60
CA GLU A 38 -10.61 -26.82 50.68
C GLU A 38 -10.32 -25.41 50.11
N THR A 39 -10.36 -24.39 50.97
CA THR A 39 -10.31 -22.97 50.62
C THR A 39 -9.29 -22.27 51.51
N GLU A 40 -8.45 -21.42 50.93
CA GLU A 40 -7.74 -20.38 51.69
C GLU A 40 -7.51 -19.16 50.80
N ASP A 41 -7.68 -17.97 51.38
CA ASP A 41 -7.56 -16.68 50.68
C ASP A 41 -6.10 -16.25 50.56
N ALA A 42 -5.70 -15.75 49.39
CA ALA A 42 -4.45 -15.02 49.20
C ALA A 42 -4.66 -13.86 48.23
N SER A 43 -4.77 -12.65 48.77
CA SER A 43 -4.80 -11.41 47.98
C SER A 43 -3.41 -11.08 47.43
N ALA A 44 -3.27 -11.02 46.10
CA ALA A 44 -2.08 -10.48 45.45
C ALA A 44 -2.48 -9.57 44.29
N SER A 45 -2.12 -8.29 44.39
CA SER A 45 -2.12 -7.34 43.28
C SER A 45 -0.92 -7.59 42.37
N GLY A 46 -1.11 -7.41 41.07
CA GLY A 46 -0.15 -7.68 40.00
C GLY A 46 -0.94 -7.59 38.69
N ASP A 47 -1.39 -6.39 38.32
CA ASP A 47 -0.60 -5.35 37.63
C ASP A 47 -0.51 -5.65 36.12
N GLY A 48 -0.81 -4.65 35.31
CA GLY A 48 -1.32 -4.83 33.97
C GLY A 48 -0.36 -4.34 32.90
N SER A 49 0.52 -5.22 32.43
CA SER A 49 1.23 -5.00 31.17
C SER A 49 0.25 -5.07 30.00
N LYS A 50 -0.27 -3.91 29.59
CA LYS A 50 -0.64 -3.71 28.19
C LYS A 50 0.65 -3.78 27.38
N GLU A 51 0.66 -4.62 26.35
CA GLU A 51 1.57 -4.46 25.23
C GLU A 51 0.86 -3.50 24.28
N ASP A 52 1.16 -2.20 24.40
CA ASP A 52 0.62 -1.18 23.51
C ASP A 52 1.44 -1.18 22.21
N ASN A 53 0.88 -1.76 21.15
CA ASN A 53 1.51 -1.73 19.81
C ASN A 53 1.43 -0.30 19.24
N HIS A 54 2.58 0.30 18.91
CA HIS A 54 2.65 1.61 18.26
C HIS A 54 2.44 1.50 16.74
N ASP A 55 1.18 1.46 16.30
CA ASP A 55 0.81 1.90 14.94
C ASP A 55 0.75 3.45 14.94
N HIS A 56 1.85 4.11 14.55
CA HIS A 56 2.03 5.57 14.62
C HIS A 56 1.36 6.37 13.46
N ASP A 57 0.11 6.01 13.14
CA ASP A 57 -0.70 6.65 12.10
C ASP A 57 -1.99 7.21 12.73
N HIS A 58 -1.82 8.04 13.77
CA HIS A 58 -2.92 8.55 14.60
C HIS A 58 -3.86 9.44 13.77
N ASP A 59 -5.03 8.88 13.42
CA ASP A 59 -6.10 9.56 12.66
C ASP A 59 -6.48 10.88 13.34
N CYS A 60 -6.83 11.90 12.55
CA CYS A 60 -7.24 13.17 13.15
C CYS A 60 -8.54 13.03 13.94
N ASP A 61 -8.65 13.77 15.05
CA ASP A 61 -9.94 14.00 15.74
C ASP A 61 -10.76 15.02 14.92
N CYS A 62 -11.19 14.58 13.74
CA CYS A 62 -11.77 15.40 12.70
C CYS A 62 -13.21 14.96 12.40
N ASP A 63 -14.15 15.88 12.61
CA ASP A 63 -15.59 15.59 12.59
C ASP A 63 -16.02 14.92 11.27
N HIS A 64 -16.37 13.64 11.39
CA HIS A 64 -16.67 12.74 10.28
C HIS A 64 -17.88 13.23 9.47
N ASP A 65 -18.84 13.92 10.11
CA ASP A 65 -20.03 14.49 9.47
C ASP A 65 -19.70 15.79 8.71
N GLU A 66 -18.72 16.59 9.13
CA GLU A 66 -18.24 17.75 8.35
C GLU A 66 -17.34 17.30 7.18
N MET A 67 -16.50 16.29 7.39
CA MET A 67 -15.69 15.69 6.32
C MET A 67 -16.53 15.10 5.19
N ALA A 68 -17.70 14.51 5.50
CA ALA A 68 -18.64 14.00 4.51
C ALA A 68 -19.27 15.08 3.59
N LYS A 69 -19.20 16.36 3.96
CA LYS A 69 -19.82 17.49 3.22
C LYS A 69 -18.87 18.16 2.22
N ARG A 70 -17.57 17.88 2.29
CA ARG A 70 -16.50 18.53 1.52
C ARG A 70 -16.61 18.27 0.01
N ALA A 71 -16.30 19.26 -0.82
CA ALA A 71 -16.38 19.11 -2.27
C ALA A 71 -15.26 18.18 -2.80
N PRO A 72 -15.56 17.14 -3.60
CA PRO A 72 -14.60 16.08 -3.92
C PRO A 72 -13.36 16.52 -4.71
N TYR A 73 -13.44 17.65 -5.43
CA TYR A 73 -12.34 18.21 -6.22
C TYR A 73 -11.78 19.51 -5.63
N GLU A 74 -12.19 19.86 -4.40
CA GLU A 74 -11.59 20.94 -3.64
C GLU A 74 -10.31 20.45 -2.96
N TYR A 75 -9.31 21.33 -2.88
CA TYR A 75 -8.03 21.03 -2.27
C TYR A 75 -8.05 21.40 -0.79
N TYR A 76 -7.65 20.46 0.06
CA TYR A 76 -7.43 20.66 1.49
C TYR A 76 -5.95 20.47 1.81
N CYS A 77 -5.48 21.14 2.84
CA CYS A 77 -4.17 20.91 3.42
C CYS A 77 -4.16 19.54 4.12
N LEU A 78 -3.17 18.73 3.83
CA LEU A 78 -2.89 17.50 4.56
C LEU A 78 -2.01 17.81 5.78
N GLN A 79 -1.71 16.80 6.60
CA GLN A 79 -0.58 16.85 7.50
C GLN A 79 0.72 16.67 6.70
N ARG A 80 1.87 17.18 7.19
CA ARG A 80 3.19 16.75 6.70
C ARG A 80 3.32 15.25 7.00
N PRO A 81 3.57 14.37 6.02
CA PRO A 81 3.72 12.93 6.28
C PRO A 81 4.89 12.64 7.22
N PHE A 82 4.80 11.54 7.98
CA PHE A 82 5.86 11.14 8.91
C PHE A 82 7.18 10.83 8.16
N TYR A 83 7.13 10.13 7.02
CA TYR A 83 8.34 9.85 6.21
C TYR A 83 9.12 11.09 5.73
N ASP A 84 8.44 12.23 5.53
CA ASP A 84 9.11 13.50 5.18
C ASP A 84 9.75 14.16 6.41
N TYR A 85 9.40 13.72 7.62
CA TYR A 85 9.94 14.13 8.92
C TYR A 85 11.01 13.14 9.42
N GLU A 86 10.85 11.84 9.17
CA GLU A 86 11.85 10.79 9.38
C GLU A 86 13.12 11.07 8.58
N LYS A 87 12.99 11.39 7.28
CA LYS A 87 14.12 11.79 6.44
C LYS A 87 14.83 13.07 6.91
N GLU A 88 14.10 14.01 7.54
CA GLU A 88 14.69 15.21 8.20
C GLU A 88 15.42 14.86 9.51
N ASN A 89 15.19 13.67 10.06
CA ASN A 89 15.96 13.12 11.18
C ASN A 89 17.21 12.37 10.70
N GLU A 90 17.07 11.55 9.66
CA GLU A 90 18.16 10.79 9.03
C GLU A 90 19.27 11.68 8.43
N GLU A 91 18.93 12.87 7.91
CA GLU A 91 19.90 13.81 7.33
C GLU A 91 20.71 14.63 8.37
N LYS A 92 20.58 14.34 9.68
CA LYS A 92 21.37 14.98 10.77
C LYS A 92 22.62 14.19 11.14
N ASP A 93 23.57 14.85 11.81
CA ASP A 93 24.69 14.21 12.51
C ASP A 93 24.18 13.20 13.58
N ASP A 94 24.87 12.07 13.74
CA ASP A 94 24.49 10.92 14.58
C ASP A 94 24.07 11.27 16.03
N ASP A 95 24.57 12.37 16.61
CA ASP A 95 24.25 12.83 17.97
C ASP A 95 23.11 13.87 18.05
N GLU A 96 22.53 14.29 16.92
CA GLU A 96 21.28 15.07 16.83
C GLU A 96 20.08 14.24 16.27
N GLN A 97 20.33 13.00 15.85
CA GLN A 97 19.27 12.05 15.47
C GLN A 97 18.47 11.62 16.71
N LEU A 98 17.15 11.68 16.60
CA LEU A 98 16.22 11.11 17.58
C LEU A 98 16.00 9.62 17.27
N ASP A 99 15.72 8.82 18.29
CA ASP A 99 15.16 7.48 18.07
C ASP A 99 13.68 7.52 17.65
N GLU A 100 13.12 6.37 17.30
CA GLU A 100 11.75 6.23 16.76
C GLU A 100 10.68 6.78 17.72
N ASP A 101 10.83 6.54 19.02
CA ASP A 101 9.91 7.00 20.07
C ASP A 101 10.02 8.53 20.26
N GLU A 102 11.25 9.06 20.45
CA GLU A 102 11.47 10.51 20.60
C GLU A 102 11.06 11.29 19.34
N LEU A 103 11.26 10.71 18.16
CA LEU A 103 10.84 11.29 16.88
C LEU A 103 9.31 11.29 16.74
N GLY A 104 8.66 10.20 17.12
CA GLY A 104 7.20 10.06 17.16
C GLY A 104 6.56 11.07 18.12
N GLU A 105 7.04 11.17 19.36
CA GLU A 105 6.61 12.21 20.31
C GLU A 105 6.80 13.62 19.73
N GLN A 106 7.96 13.89 19.13
CA GLN A 106 8.28 15.21 18.62
C GLN A 106 7.43 15.61 17.41
N TYR A 107 7.17 14.69 16.48
CA TYR A 107 6.25 14.88 15.36
C TYR A 107 4.83 15.10 15.85
N ASN A 108 4.38 14.32 16.84
CA ASN A 108 3.06 14.50 17.46
C ASN A 108 2.93 15.87 18.13
N ALA A 109 3.97 16.37 18.80
CA ALA A 109 3.98 17.69 19.44
C ALA A 109 4.08 18.87 18.44
N LYS A 110 4.87 18.73 17.36
CA LYS A 110 5.19 19.83 16.43
C LYS A 110 4.36 19.86 15.14
N VAL A 111 3.75 18.74 14.75
CA VAL A 111 3.06 18.57 13.45
C VAL A 111 1.60 18.15 13.63
N ALA A 112 1.35 17.04 14.33
CA ALA A 112 -0.02 16.49 14.47
C ALA A 112 -0.88 17.32 15.45
N GLY A 113 -0.43 17.45 16.70
CA GLY A 113 -1.09 18.20 17.78
C GLY A 113 -0.85 19.71 17.75
N ALA A 114 -0.22 20.24 16.69
CA ALA A 114 0.09 21.66 16.57
C ALA A 114 -1.19 22.49 16.39
N LYS A 115 -1.53 23.32 17.39
CA LYS A 115 -2.81 24.06 17.46
C LYS A 115 -3.11 24.94 16.23
N ASP A 116 -2.06 25.51 15.63
CA ASP A 116 -2.15 26.37 14.46
C ASP A 116 -1.95 25.63 13.13
N THR A 117 -1.92 24.29 13.15
CA THR A 117 -1.72 23.46 11.94
C THR A 117 -2.71 23.81 10.83
N PRO A 118 -2.26 23.95 9.56
CA PRO A 118 -3.16 24.15 8.44
C PRO A 118 -3.90 22.85 8.05
N ALA A 119 -3.49 21.69 8.55
CA ALA A 119 -4.08 20.40 8.22
C ALA A 119 -5.61 20.42 8.35
N ASN A 120 -6.28 19.76 7.41
CA ASN A 120 -7.74 19.71 7.23
C ASN A 120 -8.45 21.04 6.90
N LYS A 121 -7.75 22.17 6.75
CA LYS A 121 -8.35 23.44 6.28
C LYS A 121 -8.29 23.56 4.74
N PRO A 122 -9.12 24.40 4.10
CA PRO A 122 -9.10 24.59 2.66
C PRO A 122 -7.75 25.16 2.19
N ALA A 123 -7.13 24.56 1.17
CA ALA A 123 -5.83 25.01 0.64
C ALA A 123 -5.88 26.41 -0.02
N ALA A 124 -7.07 26.97 -0.24
CA ALA A 124 -7.24 28.36 -0.67
C ALA A 124 -6.92 29.38 0.44
N GLU A 125 -6.97 28.97 1.71
CA GLU A 125 -6.66 29.82 2.87
C GLU A 125 -5.17 29.77 3.25
N HIS A 126 -4.43 28.80 2.71
CA HIS A 126 -3.02 28.51 3.01
C HIS A 126 -2.19 28.36 1.72
N PRO A 127 -2.04 29.42 0.90
CA PRO A 127 -1.41 29.34 -0.42
C PRO A 127 0.06 28.93 -0.39
N ASP A 128 0.77 29.21 0.71
CA ASP A 128 2.19 28.88 0.90
C ASP A 128 2.41 27.45 1.44
N TYR A 129 1.34 26.70 1.74
CA TYR A 129 1.45 25.38 2.36
C TYR A 129 1.55 24.25 1.32
N LYS A 130 2.70 23.57 1.30
CA LYS A 130 3.07 22.56 0.30
C LYS A 130 2.21 21.28 0.32
N TRP A 131 1.80 20.80 1.50
CA TRP A 131 1.06 19.54 1.65
C TRP A 131 -0.43 19.73 1.38
N ILE A 132 -0.85 19.51 0.14
CA ILE A 132 -2.25 19.63 -0.28
C ILE A 132 -2.65 18.45 -1.15
N SER A 133 -3.93 18.08 -1.12
CA SER A 133 -4.52 17.21 -2.16
C SER A 133 -6.02 17.44 -2.30
N MET A 134 -6.60 16.94 -3.40
CA MET A 134 -8.05 16.93 -3.60
C MET A 134 -8.72 16.03 -2.57
N TRP A 135 -9.87 16.46 -2.05
CA TRP A 135 -10.61 15.69 -1.03
C TRP A 135 -10.88 14.23 -1.45
N ARG A 136 -11.26 14.00 -2.71
CA ARG A 136 -11.49 12.65 -3.28
C ARG A 136 -10.22 11.79 -3.36
N THR A 137 -9.04 12.39 -3.47
CA THR A 137 -7.76 11.68 -3.41
C THR A 137 -7.46 11.26 -1.98
N TRP A 138 -7.63 12.18 -1.01
CA TRP A 138 -7.46 11.88 0.41
C TRP A 138 -8.42 10.78 0.89
N THR A 139 -9.73 10.89 0.62
CA THR A 139 -10.68 9.84 1.03
C THR A 139 -10.35 8.49 0.40
N LYS A 140 -9.92 8.44 -0.87
CA LYS A 140 -9.48 7.18 -1.50
C LYS A 140 -8.21 6.62 -0.82
N CYS A 141 -7.30 7.47 -0.35
CA CYS A 141 -6.14 7.04 0.43
C CYS A 141 -6.56 6.43 1.77
N CYS A 142 -7.45 7.09 2.52
CA CYS A 142 -8.03 6.56 3.76
C CYS A 142 -8.75 5.23 3.54
N ASP A 143 -9.56 5.11 2.48
CA ASP A 143 -10.27 3.87 2.13
C ASP A 143 -9.30 2.73 1.80
N LEU A 144 -8.17 3.03 1.14
CA LEU A 144 -7.11 2.05 0.85
C LEU A 144 -6.33 1.65 2.11
N LYS A 145 -5.94 2.59 2.98
CA LYS A 145 -5.33 2.29 4.29
C LYS A 145 -6.24 1.36 5.12
N LYS A 146 -7.52 1.68 5.23
CA LYS A 146 -8.52 0.86 5.94
C LYS A 146 -8.66 -0.54 5.33
N ARG A 147 -8.62 -0.67 4.00
CA ARG A 147 -8.64 -2.00 3.35
C ARG A 147 -7.34 -2.80 3.55
N ALA A 148 -6.18 -2.15 3.64
CA ALA A 148 -4.92 -2.82 3.97
C ALA A 148 -4.87 -3.29 5.44
N PHE A 149 -5.45 -2.51 6.37
CA PHE A 149 -5.68 -2.98 7.74
C PHE A 149 -6.52 -4.27 7.78
N TYR A 150 -7.51 -4.42 6.89
CA TYR A 150 -8.30 -5.66 6.76
C TYR A 150 -7.54 -6.86 6.16
N THR A 151 -6.26 -6.72 5.80
CA THR A 151 -5.39 -7.82 5.37
C THR A 151 -4.31 -8.19 6.39
N CYS A 152 -4.15 -7.42 7.47
CA CYS A 152 -3.21 -7.71 8.55
C CYS A 152 -3.78 -8.74 9.55
N PRO A 153 -3.21 -9.95 9.70
CA PRO A 153 -3.73 -10.95 10.64
C PRO A 153 -3.52 -10.57 12.11
N ASP A 154 -2.40 -9.92 12.41
CA ASP A 154 -1.96 -9.57 13.78
C ASP A 154 -2.85 -8.50 14.40
N ALA A 155 -3.34 -7.55 13.59
CA ALA A 155 -4.37 -6.56 13.94
C ALA A 155 -5.69 -7.19 14.44
N PHE A 156 -5.93 -8.49 14.18
CA PHE A 156 -7.07 -9.25 14.68
C PHE A 156 -6.68 -10.38 15.65
N GLY A 157 -5.43 -10.44 16.11
CA GLY A 157 -4.94 -11.50 17.00
C GLY A 157 -4.98 -12.89 16.34
N MET A 158 -4.60 -12.97 15.06
CA MET A 158 -4.60 -14.19 14.26
C MET A 158 -3.25 -14.44 13.60
N TYR A 159 -2.95 -15.70 13.28
CA TYR A 159 -1.90 -16.07 12.33
C TYR A 159 -2.49 -16.92 11.22
N ILE A 160 -2.17 -16.59 9.96
CA ILE A 160 -2.65 -17.31 8.76
C ILE A 160 -1.46 -17.98 8.06
N TYR A 161 -0.56 -17.18 7.49
CA TYR A 161 0.81 -17.52 7.09
C TYR A 161 1.61 -16.21 6.94
N ASN A 162 2.94 -16.31 6.81
CA ASN A 162 3.87 -15.18 6.88
C ASN A 162 3.48 -13.98 6.00
N ASP A 163 3.27 -14.21 4.71
CA ASP A 163 3.20 -13.15 3.69
C ASP A 163 1.76 -12.72 3.39
N PHE A 164 0.79 -13.17 4.19
CA PHE A 164 -0.65 -12.96 3.95
C PHE A 164 -1.02 -11.47 3.82
N ASN A 165 -0.43 -10.61 4.67
CA ASN A 165 -0.67 -9.17 4.59
C ASN A 165 -0.07 -8.54 3.33
N GLY A 166 1.14 -8.97 2.94
CA GLY A 166 1.81 -8.51 1.71
C GLY A 166 0.99 -8.81 0.47
N TYR A 167 0.50 -10.05 0.32
CA TYR A 167 -0.41 -10.40 -0.77
C TYR A 167 -1.75 -9.64 -0.73
N GLY A 168 -2.23 -9.27 0.46
CA GLY A 168 -3.42 -8.45 0.62
C GLY A 168 -3.25 -7.01 0.14
N ILE A 169 -2.14 -6.37 0.51
CA ILE A 169 -1.74 -5.06 0.00
C ILE A 169 -1.56 -5.12 -1.52
N GLN A 170 -0.92 -6.18 -2.03
CA GLN A 170 -0.74 -6.42 -3.46
C GLN A 170 -2.07 -6.60 -4.21
N GLU A 171 -3.05 -7.32 -3.65
CA GLU A 171 -4.41 -7.45 -4.21
C GLU A 171 -5.12 -6.07 -4.29
N LEU A 172 -4.90 -5.18 -3.32
CA LEU A 172 -5.47 -3.81 -3.33
C LEU A 172 -4.82 -2.90 -4.38
N VAL A 173 -3.51 -3.03 -4.57
CA VAL A 173 -2.75 -2.37 -5.66
C VAL A 173 -3.22 -2.87 -7.02
N GLN A 174 -3.31 -4.19 -7.21
CA GLN A 174 -3.75 -4.80 -8.47
C GLN A 174 -5.22 -4.46 -8.80
N ASN A 175 -6.11 -4.44 -7.80
CA ASN A 175 -7.46 -3.89 -7.96
C ASN A 175 -7.44 -2.42 -8.43
N THR A 176 -6.51 -1.60 -7.93
CA THR A 176 -6.36 -0.19 -8.33
C THR A 176 -5.86 -0.05 -9.77
N LEU A 177 -4.92 -0.89 -10.21
CA LEU A 177 -4.48 -0.96 -11.62
C LEU A 177 -5.62 -1.43 -12.55
N ILE A 178 -6.44 -2.38 -12.10
CA ILE A 178 -7.65 -2.81 -12.82
C ILE A 178 -8.67 -1.66 -12.93
N ASP A 179 -8.91 -0.91 -11.87
CA ASP A 179 -9.84 0.24 -11.88
C ASP A 179 -9.34 1.39 -12.77
N PHE A 180 -8.03 1.61 -12.80
CA PHE A 180 -7.41 2.53 -13.76
C PHE A 180 -7.68 2.06 -15.21
N ASP A 181 -7.43 0.79 -15.52
CA ASP A 181 -7.71 0.26 -16.86
C ASP A 181 -9.20 0.25 -17.22
N LYS A 182 -10.14 0.14 -16.27
CA LYS A 182 -11.58 0.29 -16.57
C LYS A 182 -11.93 1.70 -17.07
N GLU A 183 -11.26 2.73 -16.54
CA GLU A 183 -11.46 4.12 -16.99
C GLU A 183 -10.80 4.36 -18.36
N PHE A 184 -9.62 3.78 -18.59
CA PHE A 184 -8.88 3.91 -19.85
C PHE A 184 -9.32 2.95 -20.98
N SER A 185 -9.94 1.81 -20.66
CA SER A 185 -10.23 0.70 -21.57
C SER A 185 -11.64 0.12 -21.37
N LYS A 186 -12.39 -0.04 -22.46
CA LYS A 186 -13.73 -0.65 -22.41
C LYS A 186 -13.67 -2.14 -22.78
N LYS A 187 -13.78 -3.00 -21.74
CA LYS A 187 -13.85 -4.49 -21.68
C LYS A 187 -12.53 -5.22 -21.34
N THR A 188 -12.67 -6.37 -20.64
CA THR A 188 -11.64 -7.08 -19.85
C THR A 188 -11.85 -8.62 -19.86
N HIS A 189 -11.08 -9.36 -19.02
CA HIS A 189 -11.00 -10.83 -18.80
C HIS A 189 -10.05 -11.58 -19.75
N ASN A 190 -9.33 -12.68 -19.41
CA ASN A 190 -9.04 -13.48 -18.18
C ASN A 190 -7.81 -14.42 -18.54
N ASP A 191 -7.15 -15.32 -17.76
CA ASP A 191 -7.14 -15.91 -16.40
C ASP A 191 -5.72 -16.54 -16.13
N ASP A 192 -5.51 -17.27 -15.01
CA ASP A 192 -4.43 -18.27 -14.66
C ASP A 192 -3.10 -17.87 -13.95
N LEU A 193 -2.56 -18.83 -13.16
CA LEU A 193 -1.71 -18.71 -11.93
C LEU A 193 -0.37 -17.92 -11.94
N MET A 194 0.10 -17.61 -10.72
CA MET A 194 1.26 -16.78 -10.35
C MET A 194 2.51 -17.58 -9.90
N ASP A 195 3.68 -16.92 -9.91
CA ASP A 195 4.87 -17.24 -9.11
C ASP A 195 5.31 -15.95 -8.36
N ASP A 196 5.87 -16.09 -7.15
CA ASP A 196 5.61 -15.11 -6.08
C ASP A 196 6.52 -13.88 -6.11
N GLY A 197 7.78 -14.02 -6.55
CA GLY A 197 8.75 -12.92 -6.63
C GLY A 197 8.57 -12.05 -7.88
N GLU A 198 8.48 -12.68 -9.06
CA GLU A 198 8.33 -11.98 -10.35
C GLU A 198 7.07 -11.12 -10.39
N LEU A 199 6.00 -11.56 -9.73
CA LEU A 199 4.73 -10.83 -9.59
C LEU A 199 4.89 -9.46 -8.90
N PHE A 200 5.78 -9.35 -7.90
CA PHE A 200 6.00 -8.09 -7.18
C PHE A 200 6.70 -7.06 -8.08
N THR A 201 7.78 -7.46 -8.75
CA THR A 201 8.49 -6.64 -9.74
C THR A 201 7.58 -6.25 -10.91
N ALA A 202 6.82 -7.20 -11.46
CA ALA A 202 5.86 -6.92 -12.55
C ALA A 202 4.72 -5.99 -12.11
N THR A 203 4.29 -6.04 -10.85
CA THR A 203 3.31 -5.09 -10.29
C THR A 203 3.92 -3.69 -10.15
N ASN A 204 5.19 -3.59 -9.75
CA ASN A 204 5.95 -2.33 -9.68
C ASN A 204 6.12 -1.68 -11.05
N GLU A 205 6.63 -2.39 -12.06
CA GLU A 205 6.74 -1.87 -13.44
C GLU A 205 5.41 -1.30 -13.96
N MET A 206 4.28 -1.91 -13.58
CA MET A 206 2.96 -1.48 -13.98
C MET A 206 2.46 -0.23 -13.23
N ILE A 207 2.92 0.04 -12.00
CA ILE A 207 2.71 1.30 -11.29
C ILE A 207 3.46 2.44 -11.99
N ASP A 208 4.71 2.19 -12.37
CA ASP A 208 5.57 3.17 -13.03
C ASP A 208 5.00 3.54 -14.41
N LEU A 209 4.60 2.52 -15.17
CA LEU A 209 3.91 2.67 -16.45
C LEU A 209 2.58 3.39 -16.31
N MET A 210 1.81 3.13 -15.26
CA MET A 210 0.56 3.84 -14.95
C MET A 210 0.86 5.33 -14.75
N PHE A 211 1.90 5.67 -13.98
CA PHE A 211 2.21 7.07 -13.68
C PHE A 211 2.65 7.85 -14.92
N VAL A 212 3.62 7.34 -15.70
CA VAL A 212 4.02 8.03 -16.95
C VAL A 212 2.89 8.06 -18.00
N THR A 213 1.94 7.12 -17.94
CA THR A 213 0.69 7.18 -18.72
C THR A 213 -0.21 8.32 -18.24
N VAL A 214 -0.43 8.49 -16.94
CA VAL A 214 -1.15 9.67 -16.40
C VAL A 214 -0.51 10.96 -16.87
N LEU A 215 0.83 11.09 -16.80
CA LEU A 215 1.52 12.32 -17.22
C LEU A 215 1.32 12.61 -18.73
N ASN A 216 1.38 11.61 -19.61
CA ASN A 216 1.07 11.77 -21.04
C ASN A 216 -0.41 12.10 -21.33
N GLU A 217 -1.34 11.63 -20.51
CA GLU A 217 -2.78 11.91 -20.68
C GLU A 217 -3.14 13.29 -20.12
N LEU A 218 -2.47 13.76 -19.07
CA LEU A 218 -2.51 15.16 -18.63
C LEU A 218 -1.91 16.12 -19.67
N ASP A 219 -0.83 15.71 -20.35
CA ASP A 219 -0.20 16.44 -21.46
C ASP A 219 -1.18 16.55 -22.65
N GLN A 220 -1.85 15.45 -23.04
CA GLN A 220 -2.93 15.48 -24.06
C GLN A 220 -4.12 16.36 -23.64
N ALA A 221 -4.47 16.39 -22.36
CA ALA A 221 -5.56 17.21 -21.83
C ALA A 221 -5.20 18.69 -21.63
N ASN A 222 -3.96 19.11 -21.92
CA ASN A 222 -3.41 20.45 -21.60
C ASN A 222 -3.51 20.79 -20.10
N LEU A 223 -3.33 19.78 -19.25
CA LEU A 223 -3.33 19.85 -17.79
C LEU A 223 -1.95 19.56 -17.16
N LEU A 224 -0.97 19.08 -17.93
CA LEU A 224 0.41 18.91 -17.46
C LEU A 224 1.21 20.22 -17.60
N LYS A 225 1.02 21.13 -16.64
CA LYS A 225 1.66 22.47 -16.63
C LYS A 225 1.69 23.05 -15.21
N SER A 226 2.64 23.95 -14.92
CA SER A 226 2.75 24.57 -13.60
C SER A 226 1.60 25.52 -13.23
N ASP A 227 0.86 26.05 -14.21
CA ASP A 227 -0.40 26.80 -14.01
C ASP A 227 -1.65 25.90 -14.19
N SER A 228 -1.55 24.61 -13.85
CA SER A 228 -2.68 23.68 -13.96
C SER A 228 -3.72 23.88 -12.86
N ARG A 229 -4.95 23.41 -13.11
CA ARG A 229 -5.96 23.22 -12.07
C ARG A 229 -5.60 22.10 -11.07
N ILE A 230 -4.66 21.23 -11.45
CA ILE A 230 -4.11 20.15 -10.62
C ILE A 230 -2.92 20.74 -9.87
N LYS A 231 -3.15 21.15 -8.61
CA LYS A 231 -2.20 21.94 -7.82
C LYS A 231 -1.06 21.10 -7.23
N ASP A 232 -1.32 19.83 -6.95
CA ASP A 232 -0.42 18.86 -6.33
C ASP A 232 0.52 18.15 -7.32
N LEU A 233 0.46 18.46 -8.61
CA LEU A 233 1.16 17.73 -9.68
C LEU A 233 2.68 17.59 -9.43
N GLY A 234 3.36 18.67 -9.02
CA GLY A 234 4.79 18.64 -8.71
C GLY A 234 5.13 17.87 -7.42
N LEU A 235 4.24 17.89 -6.43
CA LEU A 235 4.41 17.12 -5.20
C LEU A 235 4.23 15.61 -5.48
N VAL A 236 3.20 15.23 -6.25
CA VAL A 236 2.96 13.84 -6.66
C VAL A 236 4.13 13.32 -7.51
N MET A 237 4.69 14.13 -8.42
CA MET A 237 5.92 13.80 -9.14
C MET A 237 7.11 13.51 -8.20
N ALA A 238 7.27 14.29 -7.13
CA ALA A 238 8.33 14.06 -6.15
C ALA A 238 8.08 12.84 -5.25
N CYS A 239 6.83 12.53 -4.90
CA CYS A 239 6.50 11.28 -4.21
C CYS A 239 6.80 10.05 -5.09
N PHE A 240 6.49 10.11 -6.39
CA PHE A 240 6.85 9.06 -7.35
C PHE A 240 8.35 9.00 -7.67
N LEU A 241 9.11 10.07 -7.40
CA LEU A 241 10.56 9.97 -7.31
C LEU A 241 10.96 9.18 -6.06
N GLN A 242 10.54 9.57 -4.86
CA GLN A 242 10.92 8.87 -3.61
C GLN A 242 10.54 7.38 -3.63
N TRP A 243 9.44 7.03 -4.28
CA TRP A 243 9.01 5.66 -4.57
C TRP A 243 10.07 4.80 -5.29
N SER A 244 10.93 5.39 -6.13
CA SER A 244 11.97 4.61 -6.82
C SER A 244 13.09 4.13 -5.88
N ASP A 245 13.37 4.84 -4.78
CA ASP A 245 14.36 4.35 -3.79
C ASP A 245 13.84 3.08 -3.11
N ILE A 246 12.55 3.07 -2.80
CA ILE A 246 11.85 1.91 -2.22
C ILE A 246 11.90 0.73 -3.21
N GLN A 247 11.71 0.97 -4.51
CA GLN A 247 11.87 -0.07 -5.53
C GLN A 247 13.30 -0.60 -5.63
N GLU A 248 14.32 0.26 -5.51
CA GLU A 248 15.74 -0.12 -5.50
C GLU A 248 16.10 -0.92 -4.24
N GLU A 249 15.64 -0.50 -3.06
CA GLU A 249 15.85 -1.17 -1.76
C GLU A 249 15.24 -2.59 -1.73
N PHE A 250 13.98 -2.73 -2.16
CA PHE A 250 13.31 -4.03 -2.21
C PHE A 250 13.68 -4.88 -3.44
N GLY A 251 14.64 -4.45 -4.26
CA GLY A 251 15.09 -5.18 -5.45
C GLY A 251 14.01 -5.34 -6.53
N ALA A 252 13.01 -4.46 -6.54
CA ALA A 252 11.84 -4.50 -7.41
C ALA A 252 11.98 -3.63 -8.67
N THR A 253 13.18 -3.19 -8.99
CA THR A 253 13.53 -2.57 -10.28
C THR A 253 13.33 -3.56 -11.42
N GLY A 254 12.56 -3.17 -12.44
CA GLY A 254 12.29 -4.00 -13.61
C GLY A 254 13.49 -4.30 -14.51
N ASP A 255 13.33 -5.28 -15.39
CA ASP A 255 14.34 -5.75 -16.35
C ASP A 255 14.62 -4.73 -17.48
N GLU A 256 15.59 -5.03 -18.37
CA GLU A 256 15.93 -4.25 -19.59
C GLU A 256 14.73 -4.07 -20.55
N GLY A 257 13.82 -3.14 -20.23
CA GLY A 257 12.55 -2.92 -20.92
C GLY A 257 11.45 -2.22 -20.08
N GLY A 258 11.72 -1.99 -18.80
CA GLY A 258 10.92 -1.17 -17.89
C GLY A 258 10.84 0.32 -18.28
N VAL A 259 10.27 1.13 -17.38
CA VAL A 259 10.27 2.60 -17.50
C VAL A 259 11.40 3.15 -16.65
N ASP A 260 12.23 4.02 -17.22
CA ASP A 260 13.25 4.80 -16.49
C ASP A 260 12.53 5.91 -15.70
N LEU A 261 11.84 5.51 -14.62
CA LEU A 261 10.83 6.33 -13.94
C LEU A 261 11.37 7.70 -13.47
N PRO A 262 12.53 7.79 -12.79
CA PRO A 262 13.03 9.09 -12.31
C PRO A 262 13.28 10.07 -13.45
N LYS A 263 13.90 9.61 -14.53
CA LYS A 263 14.24 10.41 -15.71
C LYS A 263 13.00 10.82 -16.50
N GLU A 264 12.02 9.94 -16.66
CA GLU A 264 10.76 10.30 -17.32
C GLU A 264 9.97 11.32 -16.48
N ILE A 265 9.93 11.18 -15.15
CA ILE A 265 9.35 12.20 -14.25
C ILE A 265 10.04 13.55 -14.45
N ILE A 266 11.37 13.59 -14.45
CA ILE A 266 12.13 14.82 -14.67
C ILE A 266 11.85 15.41 -16.07
N ALA A 267 11.79 14.58 -17.11
CA ALA A 267 11.49 15.01 -18.47
C ALA A 267 10.06 15.59 -18.60
N TYR A 268 9.06 14.98 -17.95
CA TYR A 268 7.69 15.51 -17.86
C TYR A 268 7.62 16.81 -17.05
N ALA A 269 8.30 16.89 -15.89
CA ALA A 269 8.30 18.08 -15.05
C ALA A 269 8.95 19.28 -15.75
N LYS A 270 10.11 19.08 -16.39
CA LYS A 270 10.76 20.10 -17.23
C LYS A 270 9.87 20.53 -18.40
N LYS A 271 9.18 19.59 -19.07
CA LYS A 271 8.20 19.91 -20.12
C LYS A 271 7.04 20.76 -19.59
N ALA A 272 6.55 20.45 -18.39
CA ALA A 272 5.45 21.14 -17.73
C ALA A 272 5.82 22.52 -17.15
N GLY A 273 7.11 22.88 -17.13
CA GLY A 273 7.60 24.08 -16.45
C GLY A 273 7.46 23.99 -14.92
N ILE A 274 7.58 22.78 -14.37
CA ILE A 274 7.52 22.48 -12.93
C ILE A 274 8.94 22.25 -12.42
N ASP A 275 9.41 23.05 -11.46
CA ASP A 275 10.73 22.89 -10.86
C ASP A 275 10.66 22.01 -9.61
N LEU A 276 11.01 20.73 -9.76
CA LEU A 276 10.91 19.72 -8.70
C LEU A 276 11.79 20.05 -7.48
N ARG A 277 12.85 20.86 -7.63
CA ARG A 277 13.73 21.30 -6.54
C ARG A 277 13.01 22.19 -5.50
N ASN A 278 11.84 22.72 -5.85
CA ASN A 278 11.10 23.72 -5.07
C ASN A 278 9.70 23.24 -4.63
N VAL A 279 9.35 21.96 -4.84
CA VAL A 279 8.07 21.39 -4.36
C VAL A 279 8.07 21.11 -2.85
N GLY A 280 9.26 21.15 -2.23
CA GLY A 280 9.42 21.13 -0.79
C GLY A 280 9.40 19.75 -0.13
N LEU A 281 9.45 18.64 -0.87
CA LEU A 281 9.76 17.32 -0.29
C LEU A 281 11.20 17.32 0.28
N HIS A 282 11.46 16.63 1.39
CA HIS A 282 12.79 16.55 2.01
C HIS A 282 13.76 15.67 1.19
N GLY A 283 15.05 16.03 1.17
CA GLY A 283 16.10 15.36 0.38
C GLY A 283 15.82 15.24 -1.13
N ILE A 284 14.99 16.14 -1.71
CA ILE A 284 14.57 16.05 -3.12
C ILE A 284 15.62 16.59 -4.09
N LYS A 285 16.47 17.54 -3.71
CA LYS A 285 17.46 18.13 -4.63
C LYS A 285 18.61 17.16 -4.86
N GLU A 286 19.02 16.53 -3.77
CA GLU A 286 20.02 15.50 -3.60
C GLU A 286 19.65 14.31 -4.48
N LYS A 287 18.38 13.86 -4.41
CA LYS A 287 17.82 12.84 -5.31
C LYS A 287 17.72 13.28 -6.77
N LEU A 288 17.33 14.53 -7.04
CA LEU A 288 17.32 15.06 -8.41
C LEU A 288 18.75 15.10 -8.99
N GLU A 289 19.77 15.41 -8.20
CA GLU A 289 21.18 15.36 -8.60
C GLU A 289 21.66 13.93 -8.87
N GLN A 290 21.29 12.95 -8.03
CA GLN A 290 21.57 11.52 -8.25
C GLN A 290 21.04 11.03 -9.62
N HIS A 291 19.80 11.38 -9.97
CA HIS A 291 19.21 11.05 -11.28
C HIS A 291 19.60 12.04 -12.41
N GLY A 292 20.60 12.89 -12.19
CA GLY A 292 21.19 13.74 -13.22
C GLY A 292 20.27 14.85 -13.74
N TYR A 293 19.44 15.46 -12.88
CA TYR A 293 18.37 16.41 -13.23
C TYR A 293 18.74 17.41 -14.30
N ASP A 294 19.87 18.11 -14.19
CA ASP A 294 20.26 19.13 -15.16
C ASP A 294 20.56 18.55 -16.55
N ALA A 295 21.03 17.31 -16.65
CA ALA A 295 21.34 16.60 -17.90
C ALA A 295 20.13 15.93 -18.59
N VAL A 296 19.02 15.73 -17.88
CA VAL A 296 17.78 15.20 -18.48
C VAL A 296 17.08 16.28 -19.31
N GLU A 297 16.90 16.04 -20.61
CA GLU A 297 16.17 16.97 -21.49
C GLU A 297 14.65 16.96 -21.25
N PRO A 298 13.93 18.08 -21.48
CA PRO A 298 12.47 18.10 -21.42
C PRO A 298 11.84 17.11 -22.43
N LEU A 299 10.77 16.43 -22.04
CA LEU A 299 10.19 15.35 -22.84
C LEU A 299 9.79 15.82 -24.25
N SER A 300 10.41 15.20 -25.25
CA SER A 300 10.28 15.67 -26.63
C SER A 300 8.93 15.34 -27.29
N GLY A 301 8.53 16.26 -28.17
CA GLY A 301 7.36 16.14 -29.03
C GLY A 301 6.01 16.29 -28.32
N ASN A 302 4.96 16.38 -29.13
CA ASN A 302 3.58 16.47 -28.64
C ASN A 302 3.18 15.21 -27.86
N ALA A 303 2.22 15.37 -26.96
CA ALA A 303 1.50 14.28 -26.32
C ALA A 303 0.85 13.36 -27.38
N LYS A 304 0.71 12.07 -27.10
CA LYS A 304 0.13 11.08 -28.04
C LYS A 304 -0.65 10.02 -27.29
N ALA A 305 -1.82 9.64 -27.83
CA ALA A 305 -2.62 8.56 -27.27
C ALA A 305 -1.79 7.27 -27.18
N ASP A 306 -1.82 6.62 -26.02
CA ASP A 306 -1.10 5.37 -25.73
C ASP A 306 0.43 5.44 -25.99
N ARG A 307 1.07 6.60 -25.72
CA ARG A 307 2.54 6.82 -25.85
C ARG A 307 3.37 5.67 -25.27
N TRP A 308 2.94 5.11 -24.14
CA TRP A 308 3.62 4.06 -23.38
C TRP A 308 3.13 2.64 -23.67
N ALA A 309 2.22 2.47 -24.63
CA ALA A 309 1.56 1.21 -24.95
C ALA A 309 0.93 0.52 -23.72
N TRP A 310 0.33 1.31 -22.82
CA TRP A 310 -0.35 0.87 -21.60
C TRP A 310 -1.25 -0.32 -21.88
N LYS A 311 -2.11 -0.22 -22.89
CA LYS A 311 -3.12 -1.25 -23.19
C LYS A 311 -2.51 -2.56 -23.62
N LYS A 312 -1.35 -2.53 -24.29
CA LYS A 312 -0.58 -3.73 -24.64
C LYS A 312 0.11 -4.32 -23.41
N LYS A 313 0.89 -3.51 -22.67
CA LYS A 313 1.64 -3.97 -21.49
C LYS A 313 0.70 -4.50 -20.39
N PHE A 314 -0.36 -3.78 -20.04
CA PHE A 314 -1.31 -4.22 -19.00
C PHE A 314 -2.16 -5.43 -19.41
N THR A 315 -2.44 -5.62 -20.71
CA THR A 315 -3.11 -6.85 -21.19
C THR A 315 -2.19 -8.07 -21.10
N ALA A 316 -0.89 -7.90 -21.35
CA ALA A 316 0.11 -8.94 -21.11
C ALA A 316 0.20 -9.25 -19.61
N PHE A 317 0.51 -8.25 -18.78
CA PHE A 317 0.58 -8.37 -17.31
C PHE A 317 -0.60 -9.15 -16.70
N LYS A 318 -1.85 -8.76 -17.00
CA LYS A 318 -3.05 -9.46 -16.50
C LYS A 318 -3.13 -10.93 -16.92
N LYS A 319 -2.76 -11.24 -18.16
CA LYS A 319 -2.80 -12.60 -18.72
C LYS A 319 -1.66 -13.46 -18.19
N ASP A 320 -0.47 -12.90 -18.08
CA ASP A 320 0.76 -13.62 -17.78
C ASP A 320 0.97 -13.82 -16.27
N ASN A 321 0.15 -13.15 -15.43
CA ASN A 321 0.18 -13.22 -13.96
C ASN A 321 -1.20 -13.51 -13.31
N GLY A 322 -2.26 -13.80 -14.10
CA GLY A 322 -3.58 -14.17 -13.57
C GLY A 322 -4.40 -13.07 -12.90
N ILE A 323 -4.06 -11.80 -13.14
CA ILE A 323 -4.55 -10.67 -12.35
C ILE A 323 -6.04 -10.43 -12.60
N THR A 324 -6.83 -10.75 -11.57
CA THR A 324 -8.29 -10.58 -11.52
C THR A 324 -8.67 -9.70 -10.33
N ALA A 325 -9.85 -9.09 -10.38
CA ALA A 325 -10.32 -8.24 -9.28
C ALA A 325 -10.81 -9.12 -8.11
N GLY A 326 -10.25 -8.92 -6.92
CA GLY A 326 -10.40 -9.83 -5.78
C GLY A 326 -10.57 -9.14 -4.43
N GLU A 327 -10.96 -9.95 -3.45
CA GLU A 327 -10.93 -9.64 -2.01
C GLU A 327 -10.54 -10.90 -1.20
N LYS A 328 -9.67 -11.76 -1.77
CA LYS A 328 -9.22 -13.03 -1.21
C LYS A 328 -8.60 -12.86 0.18
N TYR A 329 -7.88 -11.77 0.39
CA TYR A 329 -7.14 -11.53 1.63
C TYR A 329 -7.91 -10.67 2.65
N ASN A 330 -9.11 -10.19 2.30
CA ASN A 330 -9.93 -9.37 3.19
C ASN A 330 -10.54 -10.22 4.32
N ILE A 331 -9.97 -10.09 5.52
CA ILE A 331 -10.33 -10.83 6.74
C ILE A 331 -11.81 -10.63 7.14
N LEU A 332 -12.43 -9.52 6.75
CA LEU A 332 -13.84 -9.26 7.02
C LEU A 332 -14.77 -10.17 6.19
N LYS A 333 -14.31 -10.61 5.01
CA LYS A 333 -15.06 -11.50 4.09
C LYS A 333 -14.93 -12.98 4.47
N MET A 334 -13.94 -13.35 5.28
CA MET A 334 -13.82 -14.68 5.87
C MET A 334 -15.03 -15.03 6.73
N SER A 335 -15.36 -16.32 6.81
CA SER A 335 -16.39 -16.80 7.71
C SER A 335 -15.97 -16.69 9.18
N ARG A 336 -16.93 -16.51 10.08
CA ARG A 336 -16.67 -16.42 11.54
C ARG A 336 -15.90 -17.65 12.08
N LYS A 337 -16.16 -18.83 11.51
CA LYS A 337 -15.49 -20.11 11.85
C LYS A 337 -14.02 -20.14 11.39
N GLU A 338 -13.73 -19.52 10.26
CA GLU A 338 -12.42 -19.48 9.60
C GLU A 338 -11.49 -18.52 10.33
N ARG A 339 -11.93 -17.29 10.61
CA ARG A 339 -11.21 -16.39 11.54
C ARG A 339 -10.95 -17.06 12.89
N ALA A 340 -11.96 -17.72 13.47
CA ALA A 340 -11.80 -18.49 14.71
C ALA A 340 -10.83 -19.68 14.62
N SER A 341 -10.46 -20.14 13.43
CA SER A 341 -9.42 -21.17 13.24
C SER A 341 -8.01 -20.58 13.18
N TYR A 342 -7.86 -19.34 12.69
CA TYR A 342 -6.59 -18.61 12.62
C TYR A 342 -6.27 -17.84 13.91
N ALA A 343 -7.26 -17.27 14.58
CA ALA A 343 -7.13 -16.57 15.87
C ALA A 343 -6.38 -17.37 16.93
N PHE A 344 -5.51 -16.73 17.72
CA PHE A 344 -4.69 -17.42 18.73
C PHE A 344 -5.56 -18.08 19.83
N ASP A 345 -6.61 -17.39 20.29
CA ASP A 345 -7.52 -17.86 21.36
C ASP A 345 -8.62 -18.84 20.88
N LYS A 346 -8.62 -19.14 19.57
CA LYS A 346 -9.57 -19.95 18.78
C LYS A 346 -11.04 -19.51 18.88
N LYS A 347 -11.30 -18.20 18.97
CA LYS A 347 -12.63 -17.57 18.86
C LYS A 347 -12.63 -16.57 17.70
N ASP A 348 -13.81 -16.18 17.20
CA ASP A 348 -13.90 -15.12 16.18
C ASP A 348 -13.52 -13.78 16.86
N PRO A 349 -12.43 -13.09 16.44
CA PRO A 349 -12.06 -11.80 17.03
C PRO A 349 -13.17 -10.77 16.80
N LEU A 350 -13.89 -10.87 15.67
CA LEU A 350 -14.97 -9.97 15.28
C LEU A 350 -16.36 -10.48 15.70
N LYS A 351 -16.45 -11.37 16.70
CA LYS A 351 -17.70 -11.97 17.21
C LYS A 351 -18.78 -10.95 17.62
N SER A 352 -18.38 -9.75 18.03
CA SER A 352 -19.25 -8.65 18.48
C SER A 352 -19.63 -7.67 17.36
N VAL A 353 -18.88 -7.66 16.25
CA VAL A 353 -19.17 -6.80 15.10
C VAL A 353 -20.35 -7.35 14.32
N SER A 354 -21.26 -6.49 13.86
CA SER A 354 -22.45 -6.96 13.14
C SER A 354 -22.13 -7.43 11.71
N ASP A 355 -22.99 -8.30 11.17
CA ASP A 355 -22.90 -8.73 9.77
C ASP A 355 -23.23 -7.59 8.78
N LYS A 356 -23.62 -6.40 9.24
CA LYS A 356 -23.69 -5.17 8.41
C LYS A 356 -22.31 -4.54 8.30
N ASP A 357 -21.68 -4.29 9.44
CA ASP A 357 -20.41 -3.55 9.53
C ASP A 357 -19.24 -4.35 8.95
N LEU A 358 -19.25 -5.68 9.08
CA LEU A 358 -18.35 -6.60 8.37
C LEU A 358 -18.47 -6.52 6.84
N ARG A 359 -19.63 -6.18 6.29
CA ARG A 359 -19.86 -6.08 4.83
C ARG A 359 -19.55 -4.68 4.29
N GLU A 360 -19.85 -3.65 5.07
CA GLU A 360 -19.65 -2.25 4.71
C GLU A 360 -18.20 -1.80 4.96
N GLY A 361 -17.46 -2.46 5.86
CA GLY A 361 -16.11 -2.05 6.24
C GLY A 361 -16.11 -0.91 7.27
N ASN A 362 -17.12 -0.88 8.17
CA ASN A 362 -17.24 0.13 9.23
C ASN A 362 -16.41 -0.29 10.46
N ILE A 363 -15.14 -0.66 10.27
CA ILE A 363 -14.27 -1.18 11.33
C ILE A 363 -12.96 -0.41 11.28
N MET A 364 -12.67 0.36 12.32
CA MET A 364 -11.35 0.95 12.54
C MET A 364 -10.60 0.11 13.58
N PRO A 365 -9.27 0.25 13.70
CA PRO A 365 -8.60 0.08 14.99
C PRO A 365 -9.27 0.96 16.08
N ALA A 366 -8.99 0.66 17.35
CA ALA A 366 -9.62 1.29 18.52
C ALA A 366 -8.58 1.87 19.48
#